data_AF-A0A1X0SZ74-F1
#
_entry.id   AF-A0A1X0SZ74-F1
#
_cell.length_a   1.000
_cell.length_b   1.000
_cell.length_c   1.000
_cell.angle_alpha   90.00
_cell.angle_beta   90.00
_cell.angle_gamma   90.00
#
_symmetry.space_group_name_H-M   'P 1'
#
loop_
_entity.id
_entity.type
_entity.pdbx_description
1 polymer ?
#
loop_
_entity_poly.entity_id
_entity_poly.type
_entity_poly.pdbx_seq_one_letter_code
_entity_poly.pdbx_strand_id
1 'polypeptide(L)'
;MTDQRSNHTARGITRAVLAWGCVLGLTAFPAVAAEVKLPITPPEAASQTLADYLEICSAGMKNVPEAGQVALSKGWKGANDGGNGLGTGAMAAAGMFTATKGDDGTFLTINRVQFPHLVATSCQMVLFEKPDDLDTAVLTTIDGVVGGGGVMGMAQPGAGLWSFVDDTGEVVTMTAIPAGGSRFVLTMGRSERTALGKKAE
;
A
#
# COMPACT_ATOMS: atom_id res chain seq x y z
N MET A 1 26.67 -2.96 -59.71
CA MET A 1 27.18 -4.09 -60.51
C MET A 1 27.53 -5.20 -59.53
N THR A 2 26.58 -6.11 -59.27
CA THR A 2 26.54 -7.48 -59.82
C THR A 2 27.68 -8.38 -59.33
N ASP A 3 27.43 -8.97 -58.16
CA ASP A 3 27.53 -10.39 -57.80
C ASP A 3 28.28 -11.35 -58.74
N GLN A 4 29.27 -12.08 -58.20
CA GLN A 4 29.67 -13.40 -58.74
C GLN A 4 30.41 -14.27 -57.69
N ARG A 5 29.67 -15.27 -57.15
CA ARG A 5 29.99 -16.72 -57.12
C ARG A 5 31.37 -17.10 -57.71
N SER A 6 32.18 -18.04 -57.19
CA SER A 6 31.93 -19.20 -56.32
C SER A 6 33.21 -20.05 -56.13
N ASN A 7 33.23 -20.84 -55.04
CA ASN A 7 33.78 -22.21 -54.90
C ASN A 7 35.30 -22.47 -54.99
N HIS A 8 35.89 -22.94 -53.88
CA HIS A 8 36.18 -24.38 -53.63
C HIS A 8 37.00 -24.52 -52.34
N THR A 9 36.44 -25.17 -51.30
CA THR A 9 36.74 -26.56 -50.89
C THR A 9 37.99 -26.75 -50.02
N ALA A 10 37.78 -27.08 -48.74
CA ALA A 10 38.35 -28.28 -48.13
C ALA A 10 37.78 -28.51 -46.73
N ARG A 11 37.04 -29.63 -46.58
CA ARG A 11 37.20 -30.68 -45.56
C ARG A 11 37.46 -30.21 -44.11
N GLY A 12 36.66 -30.57 -43.10
CA GLY A 12 35.99 -31.85 -42.97
C GLY A 12 35.01 -31.89 -41.79
N ILE A 13 34.09 -32.82 -41.94
CA ILE A 13 33.00 -33.15 -41.04
C ILE A 13 33.56 -33.99 -39.90
N THR A 14 33.37 -33.57 -38.65
CA THR A 14 33.18 -34.52 -37.54
C THR A 14 31.97 -34.11 -36.72
N ARG A 15 31.02 -35.04 -36.69
CA ARG A 15 29.74 -35.11 -35.98
C ARG A 15 29.88 -34.69 -34.51
N ALA A 16 29.05 -33.77 -34.02
CA ALA A 16 27.75 -34.01 -33.37
C ALA A 16 27.86 -34.20 -31.85
N VAL A 17 26.77 -33.81 -31.18
CA VAL A 17 26.47 -33.88 -29.74
C VAL A 17 26.92 -32.66 -28.93
N LEU A 18 26.03 -31.67 -28.88
CA LEU A 18 25.47 -31.10 -27.64
C LEU A 18 24.30 -30.17 -28.01
N ALA A 19 23.29 -30.75 -28.67
CA ALA A 19 21.94 -30.29 -28.49
C ALA A 19 21.46 -30.97 -27.20
N TRP A 20 21.41 -30.25 -26.09
CA TRP A 20 20.59 -30.50 -24.90
C TRP A 20 20.88 -29.37 -23.91
N GLY A 21 19.87 -28.54 -23.62
CA GLY A 21 19.94 -27.55 -22.55
C GLY A 21 19.65 -26.10 -22.94
N CYS A 22 18.64 -25.83 -23.75
CA CYS A 22 18.02 -24.50 -23.84
C CYS A 22 16.51 -24.59 -24.08
N VAL A 23 15.85 -25.47 -23.32
CA VAL A 23 14.40 -25.42 -23.11
C VAL A 23 14.18 -25.42 -21.60
N LEU A 24 14.50 -24.30 -20.97
CA LEU A 24 13.93 -23.97 -19.66
C LEU A 24 12.82 -22.97 -19.94
N GLY A 25 11.61 -23.40 -19.63
CA GLY A 25 10.36 -22.76 -19.99
C GLY A 25 10.27 -21.32 -19.51
N LEU A 26 10.05 -20.42 -20.46
CA LEU A 26 9.29 -19.20 -20.23
C LEU A 26 7.80 -19.57 -20.11
N THR A 27 7.47 -20.28 -19.03
CA THR A 27 6.13 -20.21 -18.42
C THR A 27 6.32 -19.61 -17.05
N ALA A 28 6.75 -18.35 -17.02
CA ALA A 28 6.47 -17.51 -15.87
C ALA A 28 4.95 -17.33 -15.87
N PHE A 29 4.25 -18.23 -15.19
CA PHE A 29 2.94 -17.88 -14.64
C PHE A 29 3.15 -16.55 -13.90
N PRO A 30 2.30 -15.53 -14.09
CA PRO A 30 2.31 -14.43 -13.15
C PRO A 30 2.10 -15.11 -11.80
N ALA A 31 3.08 -15.04 -10.90
CA ALA A 31 2.81 -15.29 -9.51
C ALA A 31 1.67 -14.31 -9.21
N VAL A 32 0.46 -14.83 -9.05
CA VAL A 32 -0.67 -14.04 -8.57
C VAL A 32 -0.13 -13.45 -7.28
N ALA A 33 0.13 -12.14 -7.28
CA ALA A 33 0.61 -11.46 -6.09
C ALA A 33 -0.34 -11.87 -4.97
N ALA A 34 0.21 -12.43 -3.88
CA ALA A 34 -0.62 -12.95 -2.80
C ALA A 34 -1.58 -11.82 -2.37
N GLU A 35 -2.88 -12.09 -2.40
CA GLU A 35 -3.87 -11.12 -1.97
C GLU A 35 -3.66 -10.83 -0.48
N VAL A 36 -3.57 -9.54 -0.13
CA VAL A 36 -3.33 -9.12 1.25
C VAL A 36 -4.68 -8.99 1.95
N LYS A 37 -4.87 -9.74 3.02
CA LYS A 37 -6.09 -9.64 3.83
C LYS A 37 -6.10 -8.33 4.62
N LEU A 38 -7.21 -7.60 4.53
CA LEU A 38 -7.49 -6.46 5.40
C LEU A 38 -8.37 -6.89 6.60
N PRO A 39 -8.12 -6.39 7.82
CA PRO A 39 -7.04 -5.48 8.20
C PRO A 39 -5.65 -6.15 8.20
N ILE A 40 -4.62 -5.34 7.96
CA ILE A 40 -3.21 -5.77 7.94
C ILE A 40 -2.75 -6.01 9.37
N THR A 41 -2.16 -7.17 9.63
CA THR A 41 -1.39 -7.42 10.85
C THR A 41 -0.02 -6.77 10.72
N PRO A 42 0.40 -5.90 11.67
CA PRO A 42 1.71 -5.28 11.62
C PRO A 42 2.84 -6.32 11.67
N PRO A 43 3.93 -6.14 10.91
CA PRO A 43 5.16 -6.92 11.09
C PRO A 43 5.71 -6.76 12.51
N GLU A 44 6.34 -7.80 13.06
CA GLU A 44 6.89 -7.78 14.44
C GLU A 44 7.91 -6.64 14.67
N ALA A 45 8.64 -6.24 13.63
CA ALA A 45 9.63 -5.15 13.69
C ALA A 45 9.04 -3.75 13.47
N ALA A 46 7.72 -3.62 13.26
CA ALA A 46 7.09 -2.31 13.09
C ALA A 46 7.11 -1.51 14.40
N SER A 47 7.45 -0.22 14.31
CA SER A 47 7.27 0.70 15.44
C SER A 47 5.79 0.80 15.84
N GLN A 48 5.52 1.22 17.08
CA GLN A 48 4.13 1.36 17.55
C GLN A 48 3.32 2.32 16.65
N THR A 49 3.94 3.39 16.15
CA THR A 49 3.30 4.35 15.24
C THR A 49 2.93 3.68 13.92
N LEU A 50 3.83 2.87 13.35
CA LEU A 50 3.55 2.16 12.11
C LEU A 50 2.50 1.06 12.31
N ALA A 51 2.56 0.35 13.43
CA ALA A 51 1.58 -0.67 13.80
C ALA A 51 0.18 -0.07 13.95
N ASP A 52 0.05 1.06 14.66
CA ASP A 52 -1.20 1.79 14.78
C ASP A 52 -1.72 2.26 13.41
N TYR A 53 -0.85 2.82 12.57
CA TYR A 53 -1.21 3.21 11.20
C TYR A 53 -1.74 2.04 10.40
N LEU A 54 -1.04 0.90 10.40
CA LEU A 54 -1.44 -0.29 9.64
C LEU A 54 -2.79 -0.80 10.12
N GLU A 55 -2.96 -1.06 11.43
CA GLU A 55 -4.19 -1.64 11.96
C GLU A 55 -5.39 -0.71 11.77
N ILE A 56 -5.25 0.57 12.11
CA ILE A 56 -6.35 1.53 12.02
C ILE A 56 -6.71 1.81 10.56
N CYS A 57 -5.73 2.16 9.73
CA CYS A 57 -6.01 2.55 8.35
C CYS A 57 -6.50 1.37 7.51
N SER A 58 -5.94 0.18 7.69
CA SER A 58 -6.36 -1.01 6.94
C SER A 58 -7.76 -1.47 7.30
N ALA A 59 -8.16 -1.37 8.58
CA ALA A 59 -9.56 -1.55 8.97
C ALA A 59 -10.45 -0.50 8.29
N GLY A 60 -9.99 0.76 8.25
CA GLY A 60 -10.71 1.88 7.66
C GLY A 60 -10.99 1.72 6.18
N MET A 61 -10.12 1.04 5.44
CA MET A 61 -10.29 0.78 4.00
C MET A 61 -11.58 0.01 3.67
N LYS A 62 -12.09 -0.79 4.62
CA LYS A 62 -13.35 -1.53 4.48
C LYS A 62 -14.46 -0.96 5.37
N ASN A 63 -14.13 -0.48 6.56
CA ASN A 63 -15.10 -0.16 7.59
C ASN A 63 -14.61 1.00 8.49
N VAL A 64 -15.04 2.23 8.17
CA VAL A 64 -14.65 3.44 8.92
C VAL A 64 -15.07 3.38 10.41
N PRO A 65 -16.30 2.94 10.77
CA PRO A 65 -16.67 2.72 12.17
C PRO A 65 -15.71 1.80 12.94
N GLU A 66 -15.30 0.68 12.33
CA GLU A 66 -14.37 -0.27 12.95
C GLU A 66 -12.99 0.35 13.17
N ALA A 67 -12.46 1.08 12.18
CA ALA A 67 -11.22 1.82 12.34
C ALA A 67 -11.28 2.82 13.49
N GLY A 68 -12.42 3.50 13.67
CA GLY A 68 -12.65 4.38 14.80
C GLY A 68 -12.55 3.63 16.14
N GLN A 69 -13.15 2.45 16.25
CA GLN A 69 -13.04 1.63 17.47
C GLN A 69 -11.61 1.16 17.72
N VAL A 70 -10.89 0.72 16.68
CA VAL A 70 -9.48 0.35 16.77
C VAL A 70 -8.64 1.52 17.26
N ALA A 71 -8.82 2.72 16.70
CA ALA A 71 -8.10 3.92 17.12
C ALA A 71 -8.37 4.27 18.59
N LEU A 72 -9.64 4.31 19.00
CA LEU A 72 -10.02 4.61 20.39
C LEU A 72 -9.44 3.58 21.37
N SER A 73 -9.46 2.30 21.03
CA SER A 73 -8.86 1.24 21.86
C SER A 73 -7.34 1.39 22.06
N LYS A 74 -6.68 2.08 21.14
CA LYS A 74 -5.24 2.41 21.16
C LYS A 74 -4.92 3.75 21.81
N GLY A 75 -5.92 4.37 22.45
CA GLY A 75 -5.76 5.64 23.17
C GLY A 75 -5.80 6.89 22.28
N TRP A 76 -6.21 6.77 21.01
CA TRP A 76 -6.55 7.95 20.22
C TRP A 76 -7.84 8.58 20.75
N LYS A 77 -7.96 9.91 20.67
CA LYS A 77 -9.12 10.68 21.14
C LYS A 77 -9.86 11.26 19.94
N GLY A 78 -11.17 11.03 19.83
CA GLY A 78 -11.96 11.58 18.72
C GLY A 78 -11.97 13.11 18.76
N ALA A 79 -11.72 13.76 17.62
CA ALA A 79 -11.60 15.22 17.55
C ALA A 79 -12.92 15.97 17.83
N ASN A 80 -14.06 15.27 17.74
CA ASN A 80 -15.40 15.82 17.97
C ASN A 80 -16.00 15.37 19.31
N ASP A 81 -15.19 14.80 20.20
CA ASP A 81 -15.67 14.25 21.47
C ASP A 81 -15.82 15.37 22.50
N GLY A 82 -16.98 16.03 22.48
CA GLY A 82 -17.49 16.84 23.60
C GLY A 82 -17.76 16.04 24.89
N GLY A 83 -17.07 14.91 25.10
CA GLY A 83 -17.06 14.13 26.33
C GLY A 83 -17.72 12.74 26.30
N ASN A 84 -18.44 12.35 25.24
CA ASN A 84 -19.23 11.10 25.25
C ASN A 84 -19.08 10.18 24.02
N GLY A 85 -18.15 10.45 23.08
CA GLY A 85 -17.85 9.55 21.95
C GLY A 85 -18.93 9.43 20.87
N LEU A 86 -20.15 9.94 21.12
CA LEU A 86 -21.28 9.83 20.19
C LEU A 86 -21.06 10.65 18.91
N GLY A 87 -20.43 11.82 19.01
CA GLY A 87 -20.11 12.66 17.85
C GLY A 87 -19.12 11.98 16.90
N THR A 88 -18.09 11.34 17.45
CA THR A 88 -17.11 10.59 16.66
C THR A 88 -17.71 9.32 16.06
N GLY A 89 -18.55 8.59 16.80
CA GLY A 89 -19.26 7.43 16.26
C GLY A 89 -20.22 7.78 15.11
N ALA A 90 -20.98 8.87 15.23
CA ALA A 90 -21.89 9.33 14.18
C ALA A 90 -21.15 9.76 12.91
N MET A 91 -20.04 10.48 13.05
CA MET A 91 -19.20 10.85 11.92
C MET A 91 -18.62 9.60 11.25
N ALA A 92 -18.13 8.63 12.03
CA ALA A 92 -17.55 7.41 11.50
C ALA A 92 -18.60 6.61 10.71
N ALA A 93 -19.84 6.55 11.19
CA ALA A 93 -20.98 5.98 10.46
C ALA A 93 -21.30 6.74 9.16
N ALA A 94 -21.06 8.06 9.12
CA ALA A 94 -21.14 8.87 7.91
C ALA A 94 -19.90 8.74 6.99
N GLY A 95 -18.95 7.86 7.32
CA GLY A 95 -17.73 7.63 6.54
C GLY A 95 -16.58 8.58 6.84
N MET A 96 -16.65 9.36 7.93
CA MET A 96 -15.60 10.29 8.34
C MET A 96 -15.14 10.03 9.77
N PHE A 97 -13.86 9.84 10.01
CA PHE A 97 -13.32 9.69 11.36
C PHE A 97 -12.10 10.58 11.53
N THR A 98 -12.05 11.34 12.62
CA THR A 98 -10.88 12.15 12.96
C THR A 98 -10.54 11.94 14.41
N ALA A 99 -9.27 11.69 14.69
CA ALA A 99 -8.76 11.52 16.04
C ALA A 99 -7.37 12.12 16.20
N THR A 100 -7.00 12.44 17.44
CA THR A 100 -5.66 12.90 17.81
C THR A 100 -5.04 11.93 18.80
N LYS A 101 -3.71 11.90 18.87
CA LYS A 101 -2.97 11.14 19.86
C LYS A 101 -1.95 12.04 20.52
N GLY A 102 -1.89 12.02 21.85
CA GLY A 102 -1.03 12.94 22.60
C GLY A 102 -1.44 14.40 22.44
N ASP A 103 -0.53 15.29 22.88
CA ASP A 103 -0.71 16.75 22.85
C ASP A 103 0.21 17.42 21.81
N ASP A 104 0.98 16.64 21.04
CA ASP A 104 1.96 17.10 20.05
C ASP A 104 1.31 17.58 18.74
N GLY A 105 0.01 17.38 18.57
CA GLY A 105 -0.71 17.70 17.34
C GLY A 105 -0.66 16.59 16.30
N THR A 106 -0.25 15.38 16.65
CA THR A 106 -0.41 14.19 15.82
C THR A 106 -1.89 13.85 15.66
N PHE A 107 -2.32 13.66 14.42
CA PHE A 107 -3.72 13.38 14.11
C PHE A 107 -3.89 12.35 13.00
N LEU A 108 -5.07 11.74 12.99
CA LEU A 108 -5.51 10.74 12.05
C LEU A 108 -6.85 11.20 11.47
N THR A 109 -6.99 11.09 10.16
CA THR A 109 -8.26 11.30 9.45
C THR A 109 -8.56 10.11 8.54
N ILE A 110 -9.81 9.69 8.49
CA ILE A 110 -10.30 8.68 7.57
C ILE A 110 -11.52 9.27 6.88
N ASN A 111 -11.53 9.25 5.55
CA ASN A 111 -12.62 9.76 4.75
C ASN A 111 -13.01 8.73 3.70
N ARG A 112 -14.30 8.42 3.65
CA ARG A 112 -14.94 7.59 2.65
C ARG A 112 -15.88 8.44 1.82
N VAL A 113 -15.65 8.47 0.51
CA VAL A 113 -16.47 9.19 -0.47
C VAL A 113 -17.12 8.17 -1.39
N GLN A 114 -18.44 8.28 -1.53
CA GLN A 114 -19.24 7.40 -2.37
C GLN A 114 -19.75 8.14 -3.60
N PHE A 115 -19.29 7.71 -4.76
CA PHE A 115 -19.85 8.08 -6.06
C PHE A 115 -20.69 6.91 -6.61
N PRO A 116 -21.57 7.15 -7.61
CA PRO A 116 -22.38 6.09 -8.18
C PRO A 116 -21.57 4.91 -8.74
N HIS A 117 -20.38 5.15 -9.29
CA HIS A 117 -19.54 4.15 -9.95
C HIS A 117 -18.35 3.68 -9.12
N LEU A 118 -17.97 4.44 -8.08
CA LEU A 118 -16.74 4.25 -7.33
C LEU A 118 -16.96 4.62 -5.87
N VAL A 119 -16.43 3.82 -4.95
CA VAL A 119 -16.25 4.24 -3.57
C VAL A 119 -14.76 4.36 -3.30
N ALA A 120 -14.33 5.49 -2.76
CA ALA A 120 -12.95 5.75 -2.42
C ALA A 120 -12.85 5.95 -0.91
N THR A 121 -11.91 5.26 -0.27
CA THR A 121 -11.60 5.46 1.15
C THR A 121 -10.14 5.83 1.29
N SER A 122 -9.86 6.83 2.11
CA SER A 122 -8.52 7.31 2.41
C SER A 122 -8.34 7.41 3.91
N CYS A 123 -7.15 7.08 4.38
CA CYS A 123 -6.71 7.26 5.75
C CYS A 123 -5.41 8.06 5.71
N GLN A 124 -5.30 9.10 6.51
CA GLN A 124 -4.11 9.93 6.63
C GLN A 124 -3.76 10.09 8.09
N MET A 125 -2.56 9.64 8.46
CA MET A 125 -1.93 9.91 9.75
C MET A 125 -0.85 10.97 9.54
N VAL A 126 -1.02 12.12 10.19
CA VAL A 126 -0.06 13.22 10.20
C VAL A 126 0.64 13.22 11.54
N LEU A 127 1.94 12.99 11.51
CA LEU A 127 2.84 13.04 12.65
C LEU A 127 3.44 14.44 12.72
N PHE A 128 3.33 15.09 13.88
CA PHE A 128 3.91 16.41 14.06
C PHE A 128 5.44 16.38 13.94
N GLU A 129 6.06 15.33 14.49
CA GLU A 129 7.46 14.98 14.30
C GLU A 129 7.57 13.52 13.87
N LYS A 130 8.49 13.22 12.95
CA LYS A 130 8.83 11.84 12.60
C LYS A 130 9.44 11.14 13.84
N PRO A 131 8.85 10.04 14.34
CA PRO A 131 9.48 9.24 15.39
C PRO A 131 10.81 8.66 14.90
N ASP A 132 11.82 8.64 15.78
CA ASP A 132 13.15 8.14 15.45
C ASP A 132 13.14 6.64 15.08
N ASP A 133 12.21 5.89 15.66
CA ASP A 133 12.01 4.46 15.42
C ASP A 133 11.10 4.17 14.21
N LEU A 134 10.59 5.19 13.51
CA LEU A 134 9.73 5.00 12.34
C LEU A 134 10.54 4.54 11.12
N ASP A 135 10.60 3.22 10.95
CA ASP A 135 11.11 2.55 9.76
C ASP A 135 9.98 1.96 8.91
N THR A 136 9.78 2.52 7.71
CA THR A 136 8.77 2.05 6.76
C THR A 136 9.33 0.99 5.80
N ALA A 137 10.63 0.69 5.82
CA ALA A 137 11.21 -0.37 5.00
C ALA A 137 10.60 -1.74 5.37
N VAL A 138 10.20 -1.92 6.62
CA VAL A 138 9.51 -3.13 7.11
C VAL A 138 8.20 -3.43 6.38
N LEU A 139 7.57 -2.46 5.70
CA LEU A 139 6.36 -2.71 4.90
C LEU A 139 6.61 -3.69 3.76
N THR A 140 7.86 -3.79 3.28
CA THR A 140 8.25 -4.75 2.23
C THR A 140 8.32 -6.19 2.70
N THR A 141 8.24 -6.43 4.02
CA THR A 141 8.19 -7.79 4.59
C THR A 141 6.78 -8.36 4.67
N ILE A 142 5.76 -7.57 4.32
CA ILE A 142 4.37 -8.04 4.25
C ILE A 142 4.20 -8.74 2.90
N ASP A 143 3.90 -10.04 2.94
CA ASP A 143 3.65 -10.82 1.72
C ASP A 143 2.55 -10.18 0.87
N GLY A 144 2.82 -9.95 -0.41
CA GLY A 144 1.90 -9.31 -1.36
C GLY A 144 2.04 -7.79 -1.47
N VAL A 145 2.74 -7.14 -0.54
CA VAL A 145 3.07 -5.72 -0.64
C VAL A 145 4.23 -5.50 -1.60
N VAL A 146 4.01 -4.66 -2.61
CA VAL A 146 5.03 -4.23 -3.57
C VAL A 146 5.35 -2.75 -3.39
N GLY A 147 6.57 -2.35 -3.71
CA GLY A 147 7.05 -0.98 -3.56
C GLY A 147 8.31 -0.92 -2.71
N GLY A 148 8.60 0.25 -2.14
CA GLY A 148 9.81 0.46 -1.37
C GLY A 148 10.18 1.93 -1.22
N GLY A 149 11.17 2.15 -0.35
CA GLY A 149 11.65 3.48 0.01
C GLY A 149 12.19 4.27 -1.20
N GLY A 150 12.06 5.60 -1.09
CA GLY A 150 12.46 6.56 -2.11
C GLY A 150 11.27 7.11 -2.88
N VAL A 151 10.91 8.37 -2.59
CA VAL A 151 10.04 9.15 -3.49
C VAL A 151 10.96 9.92 -4.42
N MET A 152 10.75 9.84 -5.74
CA MET A 152 11.56 10.56 -6.73
C MET A 152 11.70 12.04 -6.33
N GLY A 153 12.94 12.48 -6.06
CA GLY A 153 13.25 13.86 -5.65
C GLY A 153 13.26 14.11 -4.13
N MET A 154 12.99 13.12 -3.29
CA MET A 154 13.04 13.22 -1.82
C MET A 154 13.85 12.06 -1.22
N ALA A 155 15.10 12.34 -0.84
CA ALA A 155 15.98 11.38 -0.16
C ALA A 155 15.83 11.49 1.37
N GLN A 156 14.63 11.22 1.90
CA GLN A 156 14.41 11.19 3.35
C GLN A 156 14.18 9.75 3.82
N PRO A 157 14.90 9.28 4.85
CA PRO A 157 14.70 7.96 5.44
C PRO A 157 13.25 7.73 5.88
N GLY A 158 12.70 6.58 5.47
CA GLY A 158 11.32 6.19 5.73
C GLY A 158 10.28 6.77 4.77
N ALA A 159 10.66 7.62 3.80
CA ALA A 159 9.75 8.02 2.73
C ALA A 159 9.66 6.93 1.66
N GLY A 160 8.48 6.70 1.10
CA GLY A 160 8.29 5.66 0.08
C GLY A 160 6.84 5.52 -0.38
N LEU A 161 6.66 4.63 -1.35
CA LEU A 161 5.37 4.28 -1.95
C LEU A 161 5.25 2.76 -1.98
N TRP A 162 4.09 2.26 -1.57
CA TRP A 162 3.75 0.84 -1.61
C TRP A 162 2.34 0.66 -2.13
N SER A 163 2.07 -0.53 -2.66
CA SER A 163 0.73 -0.95 -3.03
C SER A 163 0.58 -2.45 -2.91
N PHE A 164 -0.65 -2.92 -2.85
CA PHE A 164 -0.99 -4.33 -2.94
C PHE A 164 -2.42 -4.49 -3.47
N VAL A 165 -2.80 -5.72 -3.80
CA VAL A 165 -4.18 -6.09 -4.10
C VAL A 165 -4.75 -6.76 -2.86
N ASP A 166 -5.91 -6.30 -2.39
CA ASP A 166 -6.55 -6.90 -1.23
C ASP A 166 -7.29 -8.21 -1.55
N ASP A 167 -7.81 -8.87 -0.52
CA ASP A 167 -8.64 -10.09 -0.58
C ASP A 167 -10.01 -9.89 -1.27
N THR A 168 -10.26 -8.72 -1.85
CA THR A 168 -11.43 -8.41 -2.69
C THR A 168 -11.05 -8.06 -4.12
N GLY A 169 -9.77 -8.12 -4.46
CA GLY A 169 -9.24 -7.78 -5.78
C GLY A 169 -9.07 -6.28 -6.03
N GLU A 170 -9.19 -5.44 -5.00
CA GLU A 170 -9.08 -3.98 -5.13
C GLU A 170 -7.67 -3.51 -4.76
N VAL A 171 -7.17 -2.49 -5.47
CA VAL A 171 -5.82 -1.95 -5.21
C VAL A 171 -5.86 -1.05 -3.97
N VAL A 172 -4.94 -1.33 -3.05
CA VAL A 172 -4.63 -0.48 -1.90
C VAL A 172 -3.25 0.13 -2.11
N THR A 173 -3.15 1.42 -1.79
CA THR A 173 -1.90 2.19 -1.84
C THR A 173 -1.53 2.65 -0.45
N MET A 174 -0.23 2.70 -0.18
CA MET A 174 0.34 3.31 1.02
C MET A 174 1.43 4.29 0.61
N THR A 175 1.48 5.45 1.25
CA THR A 175 2.57 6.41 1.03
C THR A 175 3.09 6.94 2.35
N ALA A 176 4.38 7.21 2.40
CA ALA A 176 5.05 7.87 3.50
C ALA A 176 5.84 9.04 2.93
N ILE A 177 5.50 10.27 3.32
CA ILE A 177 6.10 11.48 2.78
C ILE A 177 6.43 12.49 3.89
N PRO A 178 7.55 13.22 3.78
CA PRO A 178 7.79 14.38 4.64
C PRO A 178 6.89 15.54 4.23
N ALA A 179 6.35 16.26 5.22
CA ALA A 179 5.42 17.37 5.02
C ALA A 179 6.01 18.74 5.43
N GLY A 180 7.31 18.91 5.19
CA GLY A 180 8.08 20.11 5.55
C GLY A 180 8.37 20.22 7.04
N GLY A 181 9.53 20.78 7.38
CA GLY A 181 10.04 20.77 8.76
C GLY A 181 10.27 19.34 9.25
N SER A 182 9.84 19.04 10.48
CA SER A 182 9.90 17.72 11.10
C SER A 182 8.68 16.83 10.84
N ARG A 183 7.64 17.36 10.17
CA ARG A 183 6.37 16.67 9.95
C ARG A 183 6.49 15.50 8.99
N PHE A 184 5.72 14.46 9.27
CA PHE A 184 5.72 13.23 8.48
C PHE A 184 4.31 12.72 8.28
N VAL A 185 3.97 12.28 7.07
CA VAL A 185 2.61 11.88 6.72
C VAL A 185 2.61 10.47 6.18
N LEU A 186 1.79 9.63 6.79
CA LEU A 186 1.47 8.28 6.31
C LEU A 186 0.06 8.31 5.73
N THR A 187 -0.14 7.80 4.53
CA THR A 187 -1.48 7.70 3.92
C THR A 187 -1.75 6.30 3.40
N MET A 188 -2.98 5.83 3.53
CA MET A 188 -3.47 4.60 2.92
C MET A 188 -4.73 4.92 2.11
N GLY A 189 -4.83 4.38 0.91
CA GLY A 189 -5.99 4.62 0.04
C GLY A 189 -6.45 3.34 -0.63
N ARG A 190 -7.77 3.14 -0.69
CA ARG A 190 -8.43 2.04 -1.41
C ARG A 190 -9.56 2.62 -2.24
N SER A 191 -9.68 2.17 -3.48
CA SER A 191 -10.83 2.48 -4.34
C SER A 191 -11.48 1.18 -4.77
N GLU A 192 -12.81 1.11 -4.70
CA GLU A 192 -13.58 -0.05 -5.10
C GLU A 192 -14.66 0.35 -6.11
N ARG A 193 -14.87 -0.49 -7.12
CA ARG A 193 -15.94 -0.26 -8.09
C ARG A 193 -17.27 -0.72 -7.55
N THR A 194 -18.30 0.11 -7.69
CA THR A 194 -19.67 -0.28 -7.35
C THR A 194 -20.22 -1.27 -8.39
N ALA A 195 -21.39 -1.86 -8.10
CA ALA A 195 -22.10 -2.68 -9.08
C ALA A 195 -22.43 -1.93 -10.39
N LEU A 196 -22.60 -0.61 -10.35
CA LEU A 196 -22.76 0.21 -11.55
C LEU A 196 -21.43 0.41 -12.27
N GLY A 197 -20.35 0.69 -11.55
CA GLY A 197 -19.02 0.82 -12.14
C GLY A 197 -18.53 -0.45 -12.84
N LYS A 198 -18.92 -1.63 -12.33
CA LYS A 198 -18.59 -2.93 -12.95
C LYS A 198 -19.39 -3.24 -14.22
N LYS A 199 -20.53 -2.59 -14.45
CA LYS A 199 -21.39 -2.83 -15.63
C LYS A 199 -21.04 -1.94 -16.85
N ALA A 200 -20.14 -0.98 -16.68
CA ALA A 200 -19.77 -0.03 -17.73
C ALA A 200 -18.64 -0.52 -18.66
N GLU A 201 -18.16 -1.75 -18.47
CA GLU A 201 -17.17 -2.45 -19.32
C GLU A 201 -17.84 -3.42 -20.29
#